data_AF-A0A817SW69-F1
#
_entry.id   AF-A0A817SW69-F1
#
_cell.length_a   1.000
_cell.length_b   1.000
_cell.length_c   1.000
_cell.angle_alpha   90.00
_cell.angle_beta   90.00
_cell.angle_gamma   90.00
#
_symmetry.space_group_name_H-M   'P 1'
#
loop_
_entity.id
_entity.type
_entity.pdbx_description
1 polymer ?
#
loop_
_entity_poly.entity_id
_entity_poly.type
_entity_poly.pdbx_seq_one_letter_code
_entity_poly.pdbx_strand_id
1 'polypeptide(L)'
;MPTIDVPDIKAYADFRIRRWAISFLFITIIFIFLFNFLPHVRAYYLTSFSSNDLPLPQTFRCPHKNRTRLDYGRLHLAGSRVIICALIRDRETQVPRIRRQIEETTRLFADYVIVVVENDSRDRTRQELISWAQDEKVAGRIHVIGCGHIVNDDRPCNLSLAPTARNHHPDMSRIEKMVILRNIYMEYIEHNSQLATFDYVIVQDFDLRTYTYTDGLLSTGFHFDNDPTVDAICANGIYHDIVFGSKRYFDPYAHKDEQNEKWSILYDDIWSTLFRYYPCSANLVRVKSCFSGRTMYRYKSIKGKRYRTYPDAFQQAVCEHVGFHETLSIYLNSEMIFYIRENI
;
A
#
# COMPACT_ATOMS: atom_id res chain seq x y z
N MET A 1 74.10 22.50 24.22
CA MET A 1 72.97 21.77 23.63
C MET A 1 71.81 21.86 24.61
N PRO A 2 70.63 22.36 24.23
CA PRO A 2 69.51 22.43 25.16
C PRO A 2 68.93 21.03 25.36
N THR A 3 68.80 20.63 26.62
CA THR A 3 68.10 19.41 27.04
C THR A 3 66.62 19.59 26.75
N ILE A 4 66.11 18.82 25.78
CA ILE A 4 64.68 18.75 25.48
C ILE A 4 64.05 18.01 26.66
N ASP A 5 63.23 18.73 27.42
CA ASP A 5 62.45 18.21 28.52
C ASP A 5 61.40 17.24 27.94
N VAL A 6 61.60 15.94 28.16
CA VAL A 6 60.68 14.91 27.64
C VAL A 6 59.43 14.97 28.52
N PRO A 7 58.24 15.28 27.96
CA PRO A 7 57.02 15.33 28.74
C PRO A 7 56.81 13.98 29.43
N ASP A 8 56.40 14.01 30.69
CA ASP A 8 56.13 12.82 31.51
C ASP A 8 55.17 11.88 30.77
N ILE A 9 55.74 10.84 30.17
CA ILE A 9 55.05 9.85 29.33
C ILE A 9 53.88 9.22 30.10
N LYS A 10 54.00 9.15 31.44
CA LYS A 10 52.96 8.62 32.31
C LYS A 10 51.76 9.55 32.40
N ALA A 11 51.99 10.86 32.54
CA ALA A 11 50.93 11.86 32.55
C ALA A 11 50.17 11.93 31.22
N TYR A 12 50.88 11.78 30.09
CA TYR A 12 50.25 11.74 28.77
C TYR A 12 49.42 10.46 28.54
N ALA A 13 49.93 9.31 29.00
CA ALA A 13 49.20 8.04 28.95
C ALA A 13 47.91 8.07 29.80
N ASP A 14 47.99 8.58 31.04
CA ASP A 14 46.85 8.71 31.95
C ASP A 14 45.77 9.65 31.40
N PHE A 15 46.17 10.76 30.77
CA PHE A 15 45.24 11.68 30.11
C PHE A 15 44.48 11.01 28.96
N ARG A 16 45.19 10.23 28.12
CA ARG A 16 44.57 9.47 27.02
C ARG A 16 43.60 8.41 27.54
N ILE A 17 43.99 7.62 28.54
CA ILE A 17 43.16 6.57 29.12
C ILE A 17 41.87 7.17 29.70
N ARG A 18 41.95 8.29 30.42
CA ARG A 18 40.76 8.99 30.94
C ARG A 18 39.84 9.47 29.81
N ARG A 19 40.38 10.01 28.71
CA ARG A 19 39.57 10.44 27.56
C ARG A 19 38.85 9.27 26.89
N TRP A 20 39.52 8.13 26.74
CA TRP A 20 38.91 6.91 26.20
C TRP A 20 37.83 6.35 27.13
N ALA A 21 38.08 6.31 28.45
CA ALA A 21 37.10 5.84 29.43
C ALA A 21 35.84 6.71 29.44
N ILE A 22 35.97 8.03 29.37
CA ILE A 22 34.83 8.97 29.29
C ILE A 22 34.06 8.79 27.97
N SER A 23 34.77 8.65 26.84
CA SER A 23 34.14 8.44 25.53
C SER A 23 33.38 7.10 25.49
N PHE A 24 33.98 6.04 26.05
CA PHE A 24 33.35 4.73 26.14
C PHE A 24 32.11 4.77 27.03
N LEU A 25 32.19 5.39 28.22
CA LEU A 25 31.06 5.55 29.13
C LEU A 25 29.90 6.33 28.46
N PHE A 26 30.21 7.39 27.72
CA PHE A 26 29.21 8.18 26.99
C PHE A 26 28.53 7.35 25.89
N ILE A 27 29.30 6.59 25.12
CA ILE A 27 28.76 5.66 24.10
C ILE A 27 27.90 4.59 24.76
N THR A 28 28.33 4.01 25.88
CA THR A 28 27.55 3.00 26.63
C THR A 28 26.24 3.58 27.16
N ILE A 29 26.25 4.81 27.69
CA ILE A 29 25.02 5.49 28.15
C ILE A 29 24.06 5.74 26.99
N ILE A 30 24.57 6.22 25.85
CA ILE A 30 23.76 6.35 24.63
C ILE A 30 23.21 4.99 24.21
N PHE A 31 24.02 3.95 24.23
CA PHE A 31 23.59 2.61 23.84
C PHE A 31 22.52 2.06 24.77
N ILE A 32 22.68 2.21 26.10
CA ILE A 32 21.69 1.83 27.11
C ILE A 32 20.39 2.62 26.92
N PHE A 33 20.47 3.93 26.67
CA PHE A 33 19.31 4.76 26.38
C PHE A 33 18.60 4.32 25.09
N LEU A 34 19.36 4.08 24.01
CA LEU A 34 18.81 3.62 22.75
C LEU A 34 18.22 2.20 22.82
N PHE A 35 18.77 1.31 23.65
CA PHE A 35 18.28 -0.07 23.76
C PHE A 35 17.14 -0.23 24.76
N ASN A 36 17.10 0.57 25.83
CA ASN A 36 16.08 0.43 26.87
C ASN A 36 14.97 1.47 26.74
N PHE A 37 15.29 2.73 26.41
CA PHE A 37 14.29 3.80 26.38
C PHE A 37 13.47 3.82 25.10
N LEU A 38 14.09 3.64 23.93
CA LEU A 38 13.41 3.63 22.63
C LEU A 38 12.31 2.57 22.49
N PRO A 39 12.49 1.31 22.98
CA PRO A 39 11.39 0.34 22.98
C PRO A 39 10.22 0.77 23.88
N HIS A 40 10.48 1.41 25.02
CA HIS A 40 9.42 1.92 25.88
C HIS A 40 8.71 3.14 25.29
N VAL A 41 9.46 4.05 24.65
CA VAL A 41 8.89 5.16 23.87
C VAL A 41 8.04 4.62 22.73
N ARG A 42 8.55 3.65 21.96
CA ARG A 42 7.81 2.98 20.89
C ARG A 42 6.56 2.30 21.42
N ALA A 43 6.65 1.56 22.53
CA ALA A 43 5.50 0.91 23.15
C ALA A 43 4.48 1.95 23.63
N TYR A 44 4.91 3.03 24.29
CA TYR A 44 4.06 4.12 24.75
C TYR A 44 3.35 4.81 23.58
N TYR A 45 4.05 5.14 22.49
CA TYR A 45 3.44 5.75 21.31
C TYR A 45 2.49 4.77 20.59
N LEU A 46 2.85 3.49 20.47
CA LEU A 46 1.98 2.48 19.84
C LEU A 46 0.71 2.24 20.67
N THR A 47 0.78 2.25 22.01
CA THR A 47 -0.38 2.07 22.89
C THR A 47 -1.23 3.35 22.99
N SER A 48 -0.63 4.53 23.04
CA SER A 48 -1.36 5.81 23.09
C SER A 48 -1.98 6.22 21.74
N PHE A 49 -1.43 5.77 20.60
CA PHE A 49 -2.05 5.91 19.28
C PHE A 49 -2.97 4.73 18.90
N SER A 50 -3.18 3.77 19.82
CA SER A 50 -4.10 2.64 19.63
C SER A 50 -5.58 3.08 19.68
N SER A 51 -5.88 4.23 20.28
CA SER A 51 -7.24 4.76 20.30
C SER A 51 -7.68 5.21 18.91
N ASN A 52 -8.83 4.68 18.50
CA ASN A 52 -9.57 5.03 17.30
C ASN A 52 -9.59 6.54 17.00
N ASP A 53 -9.57 6.87 15.72
CA ASP A 53 -9.99 8.17 15.19
C ASP A 53 -9.12 9.41 15.55
N LEU A 54 -7.80 9.26 15.71
CA LEU A 54 -6.93 10.45 15.66
C LEU A 54 -7.03 11.09 14.27
N PRO A 55 -7.34 12.41 14.19
CA PRO A 55 -7.46 13.09 12.92
C PRO A 55 -6.13 13.02 12.16
N LEU A 56 -6.23 12.75 10.85
CA LEU A 56 -5.13 12.79 9.91
C LEU A 56 -4.25 14.03 10.17
N PRO A 57 -2.96 13.86 10.53
CA PRO A 57 -2.16 15.02 10.90
C PRO A 57 -2.07 15.96 9.69
N GLN A 58 -2.36 17.25 9.89
CA GLN A 58 -2.47 18.23 8.81
C GLN A 58 -1.18 18.31 7.96
N THR A 59 -0.04 17.93 8.53
CA THR A 59 1.28 17.83 7.88
C THR A 59 1.38 16.74 6.81
N PHE A 60 0.38 15.86 6.68
CA PHE A 60 0.32 14.82 5.64
C PHE A 60 -0.70 15.13 4.54
N ARG A 61 -1.39 16.27 4.61
CA ARG A 61 -2.26 16.72 3.51
C ARG A 61 -1.40 17.16 2.34
N CYS A 62 -1.81 16.74 1.14
CA CYS A 62 -1.37 17.37 -0.09
C CYS A 62 -2.07 18.74 -0.18
N PRO A 63 -1.37 19.88 -0.12
CA PRO A 63 -2.01 21.17 -0.28
C PRO A 63 -2.49 21.33 -1.73
N HIS A 64 -3.73 20.95 -1.99
CA HIS A 64 -4.35 21.13 -3.30
C HIS A 64 -4.52 22.63 -3.58
N LYS A 65 -3.59 23.20 -4.35
CA LYS A 65 -3.61 24.61 -4.72
C LYS A 65 -4.75 24.93 -5.70
N ASN A 66 -5.23 23.93 -6.44
CA ASN A 66 -6.25 24.09 -7.48
C ASN A 66 -7.55 23.37 -7.10
N ARG A 67 -8.48 24.10 -6.45
CA ARG A 67 -9.80 23.57 -6.06
C ARG A 67 -10.67 23.23 -7.26
N THR A 68 -10.62 24.04 -8.32
CA THR A 68 -11.40 23.82 -9.55
C THR A 68 -11.15 22.44 -10.14
N ARG A 69 -9.91 21.97 -10.10
CA ARG A 69 -9.56 20.61 -10.54
C ARG A 69 -10.28 19.52 -9.72
N LEU A 70 -10.32 19.69 -8.39
CA LEU A 70 -11.04 18.75 -7.52
C LEU A 70 -12.54 18.76 -7.79
N ASP A 71 -13.11 19.92 -8.09
CA ASP A 71 -14.53 20.07 -8.41
C ASP A 71 -14.88 19.34 -9.72
N TYR A 72 -14.07 19.51 -10.78
CA TYR A 72 -14.23 18.75 -12.03
C TYR A 72 -14.10 17.25 -11.80
N GLY A 73 -13.08 16.83 -11.05
CA GLY A 73 -12.89 15.42 -10.72
C GLY A 73 -14.04 14.85 -9.91
N ARG A 74 -14.60 15.61 -8.97
CA ARG A 74 -15.80 15.23 -8.21
C ARG A 74 -17.01 15.05 -9.11
N LEU A 75 -17.26 15.99 -10.03
CA LEU A 75 -18.37 15.89 -10.98
C LEU A 75 -18.23 14.65 -11.87
N HIS A 76 -17.02 14.38 -12.37
CA HIS A 76 -16.72 13.20 -13.17
C HIS A 76 -16.97 11.90 -12.40
N LEU A 77 -16.39 11.76 -11.20
CA LEU A 77 -16.59 10.56 -10.39
C LEU A 77 -18.06 10.37 -10.00
N ALA A 78 -18.78 11.45 -9.66
CA ALA A 78 -20.19 11.40 -9.30
C ALA A 78 -21.11 10.94 -10.45
N GLY A 79 -20.65 11.01 -11.71
CA GLY A 79 -21.31 10.44 -12.88
C GLY A 79 -20.82 9.05 -13.29
N SER A 80 -19.78 8.54 -12.62
CA SER A 80 -19.09 7.29 -12.98
C SER A 80 -19.45 6.14 -12.04
N ARG A 81 -19.28 4.91 -12.51
CA ARG A 81 -19.54 3.67 -11.75
C ARG A 81 -18.25 2.90 -11.51
N VAL A 82 -18.09 2.35 -10.31
CA VAL A 82 -16.82 1.72 -9.89
C VAL A 82 -16.99 0.31 -9.34
N ILE A 83 -16.09 -0.59 -9.73
CA ILE A 83 -15.91 -1.88 -9.07
C ILE A 83 -14.71 -1.76 -8.13
N ILE A 84 -14.85 -2.13 -6.87
CA ILE A 84 -13.74 -2.16 -5.92
C ILE A 84 -13.35 -3.62 -5.68
N CYS A 85 -12.16 -4.02 -6.14
CA CYS A 85 -11.62 -5.36 -5.97
C CYS A 85 -10.58 -5.40 -4.85
N ALA A 86 -10.64 -6.42 -4.01
CA ALA A 86 -9.69 -6.60 -2.91
C ALA A 86 -9.40 -8.07 -2.61
N LEU A 87 -8.25 -8.31 -1.98
CA LEU A 87 -7.86 -9.58 -1.38
C LEU A 87 -7.83 -9.43 0.14
N ILE A 88 -8.23 -10.47 0.87
CA ILE A 88 -8.19 -10.47 2.35
C ILE A 88 -7.99 -11.88 2.92
N ARG A 89 -7.23 -11.97 4.03
CA ARG A 89 -6.94 -13.20 4.77
C ARG A 89 -6.75 -12.95 6.26
N ASP A 90 -7.41 -13.69 7.13
CA ASP A 90 -7.10 -13.67 8.58
C ASP A 90 -7.13 -12.24 9.18
N ARG A 91 -8.13 -11.43 8.79
CA ARG A 91 -8.32 -10.03 9.17
C ARG A 91 -9.68 -9.73 9.81
N GLU A 92 -10.25 -10.67 10.58
CA GLU A 92 -11.57 -10.53 11.24
C GLU A 92 -11.72 -9.15 11.92
N THR A 93 -10.74 -8.79 12.76
CA THR A 93 -10.76 -7.55 13.55
C THR A 93 -10.66 -6.26 12.71
N GLN A 94 -10.26 -6.36 11.44
CA GLN A 94 -10.10 -5.20 10.56
C GLN A 94 -11.33 -4.94 9.69
N VAL A 95 -12.21 -5.92 9.50
CA VAL A 95 -13.38 -5.81 8.61
C VAL A 95 -14.24 -4.57 8.92
N PRO A 96 -14.58 -4.23 10.17
CA PRO A 96 -15.37 -3.02 10.45
C PRO A 96 -14.69 -1.72 10.02
N ARG A 97 -13.37 -1.63 10.11
CA ARG A 97 -12.60 -0.45 9.67
C ARG A 97 -12.55 -0.38 8.15
N ILE A 98 -12.26 -1.51 7.51
CA ILE A 98 -12.24 -1.64 6.05
C ILE A 98 -13.60 -1.21 5.48
N ARG A 99 -14.69 -1.73 6.06
CA ARG A 99 -16.06 -1.34 5.72
C ARG A 99 -16.24 0.17 5.70
N ARG A 100 -15.90 0.87 6.80
CA ARG A 100 -16.02 2.33 6.89
C ARG A 100 -15.24 3.04 5.78
N GLN A 101 -13.98 2.66 5.58
CA GLN A 101 -13.10 3.30 4.60
C GLN A 101 -13.57 3.10 3.14
N ILE A 102 -14.07 1.90 2.83
CA ILE A 102 -14.56 1.59 1.50
C ILE A 102 -15.90 2.25 1.23
N GLU A 103 -16.83 2.25 2.18
CA GLU A 103 -18.11 2.98 2.05
C GLU A 103 -17.93 4.49 1.90
N GLU A 104 -16.89 5.09 2.51
CA GLU A 104 -16.54 6.50 2.25
C GLU A 104 -16.05 6.72 0.82
N THR A 105 -15.30 5.77 0.27
CA THR A 105 -14.78 5.82 -1.11
C THR A 105 -15.92 5.66 -2.12
N THR A 106 -16.88 4.77 -1.87
CA THR A 106 -17.98 4.50 -2.81
C THR A 106 -18.94 5.68 -2.95
N ARG A 107 -19.07 6.53 -1.92
CA ARG A 107 -19.89 7.76 -1.96
C ARG A 107 -19.44 8.79 -3.00
N LEU A 108 -18.25 8.61 -3.58
CA LEU A 108 -17.75 9.48 -4.65
C LEU A 108 -18.34 9.15 -6.02
N PHE A 109 -18.98 7.98 -6.16
CA PHE A 109 -19.41 7.40 -7.42
C PHE A 109 -20.94 7.33 -7.53
N ALA A 110 -21.45 7.33 -8.76
CA ALA A 110 -22.89 7.18 -9.03
C ALA A 110 -23.42 5.81 -8.61
N ASP A 111 -22.61 4.77 -8.84
CA ASP A 111 -22.92 3.39 -8.53
C ASP A 111 -21.65 2.61 -8.20
N TYR A 112 -21.79 1.54 -7.43
CA TYR A 112 -20.63 0.74 -7.02
C TYR A 112 -20.98 -0.73 -6.75
N VAL A 113 -19.96 -1.58 -6.95
CA VAL A 113 -19.93 -2.96 -6.49
C VAL A 113 -18.56 -3.25 -5.85
N ILE A 114 -18.56 -4.00 -4.75
CA ILE A 114 -17.35 -4.41 -4.04
C ILE A 114 -17.18 -5.91 -4.26
N VAL A 115 -16.03 -6.34 -4.79
CA VAL A 115 -15.68 -7.74 -5.02
C VAL A 115 -14.49 -8.09 -4.13
N VAL A 116 -14.70 -8.96 -3.15
CA VAL A 116 -13.68 -9.35 -2.18
C VAL A 116 -13.35 -10.82 -2.37
N VAL A 117 -12.10 -11.13 -2.71
CA VAL A 117 -11.58 -12.49 -2.70
C VAL A 117 -11.04 -12.78 -1.31
N GLU A 118 -11.72 -13.66 -0.59
CA GLU A 118 -11.25 -14.20 0.68
C GLU A 118 -10.48 -15.51 0.42
N ASN A 119 -9.32 -15.71 1.03
CA ASN A 119 -8.38 -16.78 0.63
C ASN A 119 -7.95 -17.75 1.76
N ASP A 120 -8.87 -18.56 2.27
CA ASP A 120 -8.60 -19.59 3.30
C ASP A 120 -8.25 -19.00 4.67
N SER A 121 -9.04 -18.02 5.12
CA SER A 121 -8.98 -17.49 6.48
C SER A 121 -9.33 -18.58 7.49
N ARG A 122 -8.61 -18.57 8.61
CA ARG A 122 -8.78 -19.47 9.76
C ARG A 122 -9.50 -18.80 10.92
N ASP A 123 -9.64 -17.47 10.88
CA ASP A 123 -10.46 -16.67 11.80
C ASP A 123 -11.86 -16.43 11.20
N ARG A 124 -12.66 -15.54 11.80
CA ARG A 124 -14.02 -15.25 11.31
C ARG A 124 -14.09 -14.21 10.19
N THR A 125 -12.99 -13.94 9.47
CA THR A 125 -12.95 -12.96 8.38
C THR A 125 -14.07 -13.17 7.38
N ARG A 126 -14.29 -14.41 6.94
CA ARG A 126 -15.32 -14.73 5.95
C ARG A 126 -16.71 -14.39 6.48
N GLN A 127 -17.04 -14.83 7.69
CA GLN A 127 -18.33 -14.58 8.31
C GLN A 127 -18.61 -13.08 8.47
N GLU A 128 -17.60 -12.29 8.87
CA GLU A 128 -17.73 -10.84 8.97
C GLU A 128 -17.97 -10.18 7.60
N LEU A 129 -17.33 -10.66 6.54
CA LEU A 129 -17.57 -10.17 5.17
C LEU A 129 -18.96 -10.54 4.65
N ILE A 130 -19.44 -11.76 4.94
CA ILE A 130 -20.81 -12.19 4.57
C ILE A 130 -21.85 -11.37 5.33
N SER A 131 -21.66 -11.17 6.64
CA SER A 131 -22.50 -10.30 7.46
C SER A 131 -22.56 -8.88 6.88
N TRP A 132 -21.42 -8.33 6.46
CA TRP A 132 -21.38 -7.04 5.78
C TRP A 132 -22.15 -7.07 4.44
N ALA A 133 -22.01 -8.12 3.64
CA ALA A 133 -22.72 -8.24 2.37
C ALA A 133 -24.25 -8.40 2.50
N GLN A 134 -24.72 -8.86 3.67
CA GLN A 134 -26.13 -9.01 4.00
C GLN A 134 -26.76 -7.76 4.63
N ASP A 135 -25.96 -6.75 5.00
CA ASP A 135 -26.47 -5.50 5.56
C ASP A 135 -27.41 -4.82 4.56
N GLU A 136 -28.63 -4.49 5.01
CA GLU A 136 -29.71 -3.94 4.18
C GLU A 136 -29.29 -2.70 3.37
N LYS A 137 -28.33 -1.91 3.87
CA LYS A 137 -27.88 -0.68 3.19
C LYS A 137 -27.01 -0.96 1.96
N VAL A 138 -26.41 -2.13 1.88
CA VAL A 138 -25.44 -2.50 0.83
C VAL A 138 -25.76 -3.86 0.19
N ALA A 139 -26.91 -4.45 0.53
CA ALA A 139 -27.35 -5.73 0.01
C ALA A 139 -27.31 -5.76 -1.53
N GLY A 140 -26.70 -6.81 -2.08
CA GLY A 140 -26.50 -6.96 -3.53
C GLY A 140 -25.35 -6.12 -4.12
N ARG A 141 -24.63 -5.34 -3.31
CA ARG A 141 -23.47 -4.54 -3.76
C ARG A 141 -22.13 -5.12 -3.36
N ILE A 142 -22.11 -6.15 -2.51
CA ILE A 142 -20.89 -6.77 -2.00
C ILE A 142 -20.88 -8.25 -2.37
N HIS A 143 -19.84 -8.66 -3.07
CA HIS A 143 -19.63 -10.00 -3.58
C HIS A 143 -18.37 -10.58 -2.95
N VAL A 144 -18.55 -11.43 -1.95
CA VAL A 144 -17.50 -12.21 -1.32
C VAL A 144 -17.33 -13.51 -2.12
N ILE A 145 -16.15 -13.69 -2.70
CA ILE A 145 -15.80 -14.83 -3.56
C ILE A 145 -14.49 -15.48 -3.06
N GLY A 146 -14.00 -16.47 -3.80
CA GLY A 146 -12.75 -17.17 -3.47
C GLY A 146 -12.94 -18.52 -2.79
N CYS A 147 -14.16 -19.05 -2.65
CA CYS A 147 -14.40 -20.35 -2.00
C CYS A 147 -15.50 -21.13 -2.73
N GLY A 148 -15.21 -21.53 -3.96
CA GLY A 148 -16.16 -22.15 -4.89
C GLY A 148 -16.82 -21.15 -5.84
N HIS A 149 -17.90 -21.58 -6.50
CA HIS A 149 -18.61 -20.80 -7.52
C HIS A 149 -19.76 -19.96 -6.97
N ILE A 150 -20.06 -20.07 -5.67
CA ILE A 150 -21.18 -19.41 -5.03
C ILE A 150 -20.70 -18.10 -4.39
N VAL A 151 -21.30 -17.00 -4.82
CA VAL A 151 -21.06 -15.67 -4.23
C VAL A 151 -21.73 -15.61 -2.87
N ASN A 152 -21.04 -15.02 -1.89
CA ASN A 152 -21.54 -14.84 -0.53
C ASN A 152 -21.87 -16.14 0.21
N ASP A 153 -21.12 -17.20 -0.09
CA ASP A 153 -21.21 -18.50 0.59
C ASP A 153 -20.50 -18.47 1.95
N ASP A 154 -21.14 -18.96 3.01
CA ASP A 154 -20.59 -18.98 4.38
C ASP A 154 -19.79 -20.26 4.71
N ARG A 155 -19.75 -21.23 3.77
CA ARG A 155 -19.01 -22.48 3.97
C ARG A 155 -17.50 -22.26 4.11
N PRO A 156 -16.79 -23.15 4.84
CA PRO A 156 -15.34 -23.08 4.99
C PRO A 156 -14.63 -23.03 3.65
N CYS A 157 -13.68 -22.11 3.53
CA CYS A 157 -12.89 -21.91 2.34
C CYS A 157 -11.74 -22.91 2.23
N ASN A 158 -11.54 -23.47 1.03
CA ASN A 158 -10.32 -24.21 0.70
C ASN A 158 -9.97 -24.07 -0.79
N LEU A 159 -9.15 -23.07 -1.12
CA LEU A 159 -8.57 -22.87 -2.44
C LEU A 159 -7.39 -23.81 -2.73
N SER A 160 -6.90 -24.55 -1.74
CA SER A 160 -5.76 -25.46 -1.86
C SER A 160 -4.50 -24.78 -2.41
N LEU A 161 -4.27 -23.52 -2.03
CA LEU A 161 -3.12 -22.73 -2.47
C LEU A 161 -1.91 -22.94 -1.57
N ALA A 162 -0.74 -22.55 -2.07
CA ALA A 162 0.50 -22.54 -1.31
C ALA A 162 0.32 -21.84 0.06
N PRO A 163 0.98 -22.34 1.12
CA PRO A 163 0.88 -21.73 2.44
C PRO A 163 1.43 -20.29 2.39
N THR A 164 0.80 -19.40 3.14
CA THR A 164 1.28 -18.03 3.26
C THR A 164 2.57 -18.03 4.08
N ALA A 165 3.72 -17.87 3.43
CA ALA A 165 4.98 -17.60 4.11
C ALA A 165 4.97 -16.17 4.66
N ARG A 166 5.43 -15.99 5.91
CA ARG A 166 5.58 -14.65 6.53
C ARG A 166 6.78 -13.88 6.00
N ASN A 167 7.61 -14.52 5.18
CA ASN A 167 8.83 -13.95 4.67
C ASN A 167 8.47 -13.19 3.39
N HIS A 168 8.75 -11.88 3.34
CA HIS A 168 8.40 -11.02 2.20
C HIS A 168 9.30 -11.23 0.96
N HIS A 169 9.99 -12.37 0.87
CA HIS A 169 10.82 -12.67 -0.29
C HIS A 169 9.94 -12.91 -1.53
N PRO A 170 10.37 -12.43 -2.71
CA PRO A 170 9.68 -12.60 -3.99
C PRO A 170 9.90 -14.01 -4.55
N ASP A 171 9.50 -15.01 -3.76
CA ASP A 171 9.49 -16.40 -4.17
C ASP A 171 8.38 -16.65 -5.20
N MET A 172 8.68 -17.46 -6.22
CA MET A 172 7.73 -17.77 -7.30
C MET A 172 6.41 -18.32 -6.76
N SER A 173 6.43 -19.26 -5.81
CA SER A 173 5.20 -19.86 -5.28
C SER A 173 4.31 -18.83 -4.56
N ARG A 174 4.92 -17.85 -3.89
CA ARG A 174 4.21 -16.75 -3.23
C ARG A 174 3.55 -15.83 -4.25
N ILE A 175 4.26 -15.44 -5.30
CA ILE A 175 3.70 -14.50 -6.30
C ILE A 175 2.70 -15.19 -7.23
N GLU A 176 2.91 -16.46 -7.59
CA GLU A 176 1.93 -17.27 -8.32
C GLU A 176 0.62 -17.39 -7.55
N LYS A 177 0.68 -17.56 -6.22
CA LYS A 177 -0.52 -17.49 -5.37
C LYS A 177 -1.23 -16.14 -5.52
N MET A 178 -0.51 -15.03 -5.49
CA MET A 178 -1.12 -13.69 -5.69
C MET A 178 -1.73 -13.53 -7.08
N VAL A 179 -1.07 -14.06 -8.13
CA VAL A 179 -1.60 -14.10 -9.50
C VAL A 179 -2.93 -14.84 -9.54
N ILE A 180 -3.00 -16.05 -8.96
CA ILE A 180 -4.23 -16.85 -8.92
C ILE A 180 -5.34 -16.04 -8.23
N LEU A 181 -5.07 -15.52 -7.04
CA LEU A 181 -6.06 -14.78 -6.24
C LEU A 181 -6.57 -13.53 -6.95
N ARG A 182 -5.70 -12.75 -7.59
CA ARG A 182 -6.12 -11.56 -8.34
C ARG A 182 -6.91 -11.93 -9.59
N ASN A 183 -6.57 -13.03 -10.24
CA ASN A 183 -7.31 -13.49 -11.41
C ASN A 183 -8.71 -14.02 -11.07
N ILE A 184 -8.97 -14.48 -9.84
CA ILE A 184 -10.33 -14.86 -9.39
C ILE A 184 -11.31 -13.68 -9.55
N TYR A 185 -10.98 -12.48 -9.07
CA TYR A 185 -11.88 -11.33 -9.26
C TYR A 185 -11.89 -10.85 -10.71
N MET A 186 -10.79 -10.96 -11.46
CA MET A 186 -10.77 -10.57 -12.88
C MET A 186 -11.70 -11.44 -13.72
N GLU A 187 -11.71 -12.75 -13.47
CA GLU A 187 -12.64 -13.69 -14.09
C GLU A 187 -14.08 -13.40 -13.67
N TYR A 188 -14.31 -13.14 -12.37
CA TYR A 188 -15.62 -12.81 -11.86
C TYR A 188 -16.23 -11.57 -12.52
N ILE A 189 -15.47 -10.46 -12.59
CA ILE A 189 -15.97 -9.21 -13.18
C ILE A 189 -16.17 -9.32 -14.69
N GLU A 190 -15.39 -10.16 -15.38
CA GLU A 190 -15.51 -10.36 -16.82
C GLU A 190 -16.76 -11.18 -17.20
N HIS A 191 -17.08 -12.21 -16.43
CA HIS A 191 -18.24 -13.07 -16.68
C HIS A 191 -19.55 -12.52 -16.11
N ASN A 192 -19.48 -11.48 -15.27
CA ASN A 192 -20.68 -10.81 -14.76
C ASN A 192 -21.14 -9.68 -15.70
N SER A 193 -22.16 -9.96 -16.51
CA SER A 193 -22.69 -9.01 -17.50
C SER A 193 -23.23 -7.71 -16.91
N GLN A 194 -23.65 -7.70 -15.64
CA GLN A 194 -24.10 -6.48 -14.96
C GLN A 194 -22.93 -5.52 -14.72
N LEU A 195 -21.73 -6.07 -14.48
CA LEU A 195 -20.50 -5.32 -14.24
C LEU A 195 -19.85 -4.83 -15.54
N ALA A 196 -20.25 -5.38 -16.69
CA ALA A 196 -19.69 -5.06 -18.00
C ALA A 196 -19.78 -3.56 -18.39
N THR A 197 -20.69 -2.83 -17.73
CA THR A 197 -20.98 -1.42 -18.03
C THR A 197 -20.24 -0.44 -17.10
N PHE A 198 -19.55 -0.92 -16.07
CA PHE A 198 -18.84 -0.05 -15.12
C PHE A 198 -17.66 0.67 -15.77
N ASP A 199 -17.34 1.88 -15.28
CA ASP A 199 -16.34 2.75 -15.91
C ASP A 199 -14.93 2.45 -15.38
N TYR A 200 -14.84 2.17 -14.08
CA TYR A 200 -13.57 2.03 -13.37
C TYR A 200 -13.52 0.77 -12.50
N VAL A 201 -12.29 0.31 -12.27
CA VAL A 201 -11.97 -0.69 -11.25
C VAL A 201 -10.94 -0.09 -10.30
N ILE A 202 -11.21 -0.08 -9.00
CA ILE A 202 -10.21 0.21 -7.97
C ILE A 202 -9.75 -1.12 -7.40
N VAL A 203 -8.45 -1.39 -7.46
CA VAL A 203 -7.83 -2.51 -6.75
C VAL A 203 -7.20 -1.97 -5.48
N GLN A 204 -7.52 -2.56 -4.33
CA GLN A 204 -6.95 -2.18 -3.04
C GLN A 204 -6.69 -3.41 -2.17
N ASP A 205 -5.55 -3.43 -1.50
CA ASP A 205 -5.24 -4.48 -0.52
C ASP A 205 -5.89 -4.17 0.84
N PHE A 206 -6.63 -5.13 1.39
CA PHE A 206 -7.39 -4.98 2.65
C PHE A 206 -6.60 -5.37 3.90
N ASP A 207 -5.39 -5.91 3.74
CA ASP A 207 -4.45 -6.17 4.84
C ASP A 207 -3.69 -4.90 5.28
N LEU A 208 -3.91 -3.76 4.60
CA LEU A 208 -3.29 -2.50 4.96
C LEU A 208 -4.16 -1.66 5.91
N ARG A 209 -3.56 -1.18 7.00
CA ARG A 209 -4.13 -0.12 7.83
C ARG A 209 -3.76 1.23 7.25
N THR A 210 -4.74 1.90 6.66
CA THR A 210 -4.48 3.09 5.86
C THR A 210 -5.37 4.27 6.21
N TYR A 211 -4.91 5.44 5.79
CA TYR A 211 -5.71 6.65 5.70
C TYR A 211 -5.70 7.13 4.25
N THR A 212 -6.89 7.42 3.73
CA THR A 212 -7.06 7.93 2.37
C THR A 212 -7.50 9.38 2.44
N TYR A 213 -6.86 10.24 1.64
CA TYR A 213 -7.37 11.57 1.37
C TYR A 213 -8.26 11.54 0.13
N THR A 214 -9.50 12.01 0.29
CA THR A 214 -10.48 12.07 -0.80
C THR A 214 -10.00 12.94 -1.96
N ASP A 215 -9.33 14.06 -1.68
CA ASP A 215 -8.89 15.01 -2.69
C ASP A 215 -7.99 14.37 -3.77
N GLY A 216 -7.17 13.39 -3.41
CA GLY A 216 -6.33 12.66 -4.37
C GLY A 216 -7.12 11.72 -5.29
N LEU A 217 -8.21 11.11 -4.80
CA LEU A 217 -9.14 10.39 -5.66
C LEU A 217 -9.89 11.35 -6.59
N LEU A 218 -10.31 12.51 -6.07
CA LEU A 218 -10.95 13.54 -6.89
C LEU A 218 -10.00 14.03 -7.99
N SER A 219 -8.73 14.31 -7.68
CA SER A 219 -7.77 14.72 -8.73
C SER A 219 -7.53 13.61 -9.75
N THR A 220 -7.53 12.34 -9.35
CA THR A 220 -7.52 11.21 -10.27
C THR A 220 -8.74 11.19 -11.20
N GLY A 221 -9.93 11.51 -10.67
CA GLY A 221 -11.13 11.69 -11.49
C GLY A 221 -10.93 12.74 -12.58
N PHE A 222 -10.37 13.90 -12.24
CA PHE A 222 -10.04 14.94 -13.21
C PHE A 222 -9.08 14.44 -14.30
N HIS A 223 -8.03 13.71 -13.92
CA HIS A 223 -7.08 13.19 -14.90
C HIS A 223 -7.73 12.19 -15.86
N PHE A 224 -8.62 11.33 -15.38
CA PHE A 224 -9.39 10.44 -16.24
C PHE A 224 -10.40 11.17 -17.13
N ASP A 225 -10.97 12.27 -16.69
CA ASP A 225 -11.87 13.05 -17.56
C ASP A 225 -11.09 13.72 -18.71
N ASN A 226 -9.91 14.27 -18.40
CA ASN A 226 -9.13 15.07 -19.35
C ASN A 226 -8.24 14.26 -20.30
N ASP A 227 -7.84 13.04 -19.94
CA ASP A 227 -6.96 12.22 -20.79
C ASP A 227 -7.49 10.79 -20.97
N PRO A 228 -8.17 10.49 -22.09
CA PRO A 228 -8.70 9.16 -22.38
C PRO A 228 -7.61 8.10 -22.65
N THR A 229 -6.34 8.50 -22.81
CA THR A 229 -5.20 7.60 -23.07
C THR A 229 -4.56 7.03 -21.80
N VAL A 230 -4.92 7.56 -20.63
CA VAL A 230 -4.49 7.03 -19.33
C VAL A 230 -5.30 5.78 -19.01
N ASP A 231 -4.62 4.64 -18.84
CA ASP A 231 -5.27 3.36 -18.54
C ASP A 231 -5.45 3.15 -17.03
N ALA A 232 -4.46 3.57 -16.24
CA ALA A 232 -4.51 3.45 -14.80
C ALA A 232 -3.72 4.55 -14.08
N ILE A 233 -4.18 4.87 -12.87
CA ILE A 233 -3.54 5.83 -11.98
C ILE A 233 -3.37 5.17 -10.60
N CYS A 234 -2.12 5.01 -10.17
CA CYS A 234 -1.78 4.47 -8.85
C CYS A 234 -1.75 5.55 -7.78
N ALA A 235 -1.95 5.11 -6.54
CA ALA A 235 -1.72 5.92 -5.37
C ALA A 235 -0.23 6.19 -5.13
N ASN A 236 0.03 7.30 -4.44
CA ASN A 236 1.29 7.57 -3.77
C ASN A 236 1.24 6.98 -2.36
N GLY A 237 1.58 5.69 -2.24
CA GLY A 237 1.59 4.99 -0.96
C GLY A 237 2.79 5.41 -0.11
N ILE A 238 2.53 5.82 1.13
CA ILE A 238 3.56 6.32 2.04
C ILE A 238 3.46 5.58 3.36
N TYR A 239 4.50 4.85 3.73
CA TYR A 239 4.69 4.37 5.09
C TYR A 239 5.29 5.50 5.93
N HIS A 240 4.75 5.76 7.12
CA HIS A 240 5.33 6.75 8.02
C HIS A 240 5.57 6.14 9.39
N ASP A 241 6.82 6.24 9.80
CA ASP A 241 7.26 5.84 11.12
C ASP A 241 6.96 6.99 12.10
N ILE A 242 5.96 6.79 12.96
CA ILE A 242 5.54 7.79 13.96
C ILE A 242 6.66 8.07 14.98
N VAL A 243 7.56 7.10 15.23
CA VAL A 243 8.63 7.23 16.23
C VAL A 243 9.74 8.15 15.74
N PHE A 244 10.10 8.04 14.46
CA PHE A 244 11.21 8.80 13.87
C PHE A 244 10.76 9.91 12.91
N GLY A 245 9.46 10.04 12.64
CA GLY A 245 8.91 10.99 11.69
C GLY A 245 9.29 10.70 10.22
N SER A 246 9.87 9.53 9.94
CA SER A 246 10.40 9.21 8.62
C SER A 246 9.28 8.77 7.68
N LYS A 247 9.35 9.18 6.41
CA LYS A 247 8.42 8.80 5.34
C LYS A 247 9.16 7.90 4.36
N ARG A 248 8.54 6.80 3.97
CA ARG A 248 9.08 5.82 3.01
C ARG A 248 8.04 5.51 1.96
N TYR A 249 8.47 5.37 0.71
CA TYR A 249 7.59 4.92 -0.35
C TYR A 249 7.16 3.47 -0.08
N PHE A 250 5.87 3.18 -0.26
CA PHE A 250 5.33 1.85 -0.04
C PHE A 250 5.28 1.02 -1.32
N ASP A 251 5.57 -0.27 -1.16
CA ASP A 251 5.56 -1.29 -2.22
C ASP A 251 6.43 -0.93 -3.44
N PRO A 252 7.75 -0.77 -3.23
CA PRO A 252 8.67 -0.54 -4.34
C PRO A 252 8.77 -1.75 -5.29
N TYR A 253 8.32 -2.93 -4.87
CA TYR A 253 8.35 -4.17 -5.65
C TYR A 253 7.37 -4.14 -6.83
N ALA A 254 6.22 -3.49 -6.67
CA ALA A 254 5.28 -3.24 -7.77
C ALA A 254 5.66 -2.04 -8.65
N HIS A 255 6.71 -1.29 -8.31
CA HIS A 255 7.07 -0.05 -9.00
C HIS A 255 8.13 -0.27 -10.09
N LYS A 256 7.91 0.29 -11.27
CA LYS A 256 8.90 0.39 -12.36
C LYS A 256 8.87 1.78 -12.98
N ASP A 257 9.95 2.55 -12.87
CA ASP A 257 10.06 3.86 -13.51
C ASP A 257 10.16 3.73 -15.05
N GLU A 258 9.72 4.77 -15.77
CA GLU A 258 9.85 4.82 -17.23
C GLU A 258 11.32 4.91 -17.67
N GLN A 259 12.10 5.75 -16.99
CA GLN A 259 13.47 6.08 -17.36
C GLN A 259 14.50 5.14 -16.74
N ASN A 260 14.12 4.38 -15.71
CA ASN A 260 15.04 3.50 -15.00
C ASN A 260 14.41 2.14 -14.67
N GLU A 261 14.39 1.25 -15.65
CA GLU A 261 13.81 -0.09 -15.53
C GLU A 261 14.46 -0.96 -14.45
N LYS A 262 15.73 -0.68 -14.13
CA LYS A 262 16.50 -1.38 -13.09
C LYS A 262 16.02 -1.06 -11.67
N TRP A 263 15.11 -0.10 -11.51
CA TRP A 263 14.58 0.35 -10.23
C TRP A 263 13.27 -0.35 -9.83
N SER A 264 12.99 -1.50 -10.44
CA SER A 264 12.08 -2.48 -9.85
C SER A 264 12.82 -3.16 -8.71
N ILE A 265 12.67 -2.60 -7.51
CA ILE A 265 13.53 -2.99 -6.39
C ILE A 265 13.05 -4.31 -5.84
N LEU A 266 13.91 -5.31 -6.03
CA LEU A 266 14.02 -6.35 -5.03
C LEU A 266 14.69 -5.76 -3.80
N TYR A 267 14.01 -5.91 -2.67
CA TYR A 267 14.22 -5.51 -1.25
C TYR A 267 15.56 -4.97 -0.70
N ASP A 268 16.66 -4.88 -1.44
CA ASP A 268 17.97 -4.50 -0.89
C ASP A 268 18.42 -3.06 -1.22
N ASP A 269 17.70 -2.32 -2.05
CA ASP A 269 17.98 -0.89 -2.19
C ASP A 269 17.20 -0.08 -1.14
N ILE A 270 17.70 -0.09 0.10
CA ILE A 270 17.20 0.76 1.17
C ILE A 270 17.14 2.23 0.73
N TRP A 271 18.01 2.65 -0.21
CA TRP A 271 18.03 4.01 -0.72
C TRP A 271 16.80 4.31 -1.58
N SER A 272 16.40 3.40 -2.46
CA SER A 272 15.16 3.59 -3.21
C SER A 272 13.92 3.73 -2.32
N THR A 273 13.83 2.97 -1.22
CA THR A 273 12.66 3.02 -0.33
C THR A 273 12.68 4.25 0.58
N LEU A 274 13.88 4.67 1.02
CA LEU A 274 14.07 5.84 1.88
C LEU A 274 14.03 7.17 1.13
N PHE A 275 14.51 7.22 -0.11
CA PHE A 275 14.66 8.47 -0.87
C PHE A 275 13.67 8.63 -2.01
N ARG A 276 12.90 7.59 -2.39
CA ARG A 276 11.80 7.77 -3.35
C ARG A 276 10.70 8.58 -2.67
N TYR A 277 10.61 9.83 -3.08
CA TYR A 277 9.63 10.79 -2.60
C TYR A 277 8.97 11.46 -3.79
N TYR A 278 7.66 11.26 -3.93
CA TYR A 278 6.85 12.00 -4.88
C TYR A 278 6.21 13.17 -4.15
N PRO A 279 6.73 14.40 -4.29
CA PRO A 279 6.10 15.57 -3.71
C PRO A 279 4.69 15.72 -4.28
N CYS A 280 3.76 16.15 -3.43
CA CYS A 280 2.41 16.54 -3.84
C CYS A 280 2.49 17.56 -4.99
N SER A 281 2.14 17.11 -6.19
CA SER A 281 2.26 17.83 -7.45
C SER A 281 1.03 17.58 -8.31
N ALA A 282 0.55 18.61 -9.01
CA ALA A 282 -0.66 18.52 -9.81
C ALA A 282 -0.51 17.62 -11.05
N ASN A 283 0.72 17.33 -11.47
CA ASN A 283 1.01 16.53 -12.65
C ASN A 283 1.16 15.05 -12.29
N LEU A 284 0.61 14.20 -13.16
CA LEU A 284 0.86 12.77 -13.12
C LEU A 284 2.33 12.47 -13.45
N VAL A 285 2.87 11.43 -12.81
CA VAL A 285 4.20 10.90 -13.12
C VAL A 285 4.03 9.64 -13.94
N ARG A 286 4.56 9.60 -15.16
CA ARG A 286 4.51 8.41 -16.01
C ARG A 286 5.44 7.33 -15.47
N VAL A 287 4.95 6.10 -15.39
CA VAL A 287 5.72 4.94 -14.92
C VAL A 287 5.33 3.71 -15.74
N LYS A 288 6.15 2.66 -15.69
CA LYS A 288 5.80 1.36 -16.30
C LYS A 288 4.90 0.52 -15.41
N SER A 289 5.01 0.69 -14.09
CA SER A 289 4.16 0.02 -13.11
C SER A 289 4.21 0.74 -11.77
N CYS A 290 3.11 0.73 -11.05
CA CYS A 290 3.01 1.10 -9.64
C CYS A 290 1.77 0.43 -9.04
N PHE A 291 1.70 0.31 -7.71
CA PHE A 291 0.48 -0.12 -7.04
C PHE A 291 0.32 0.57 -5.69
N SER A 292 1.32 0.42 -4.81
CA SER A 292 1.37 1.15 -3.54
C SER A 292 0.14 0.97 -2.66
N GLY A 293 -0.50 -0.19 -2.74
CA GLY A 293 -1.69 -0.56 -1.98
C GLY A 293 -3.02 -0.14 -2.61
N ARG A 294 -3.04 0.75 -3.61
CA ARG A 294 -4.25 1.14 -4.33
C ARG A 294 -3.97 1.67 -5.74
N THR A 295 -4.68 1.13 -6.73
CA THR A 295 -4.69 1.66 -8.11
C THR A 295 -6.12 1.73 -8.65
N MET A 296 -6.42 2.80 -9.38
CA MET A 296 -7.66 2.95 -10.13
C MET A 296 -7.38 2.75 -11.63
N TYR A 297 -8.13 1.87 -12.26
CA TYR A 297 -8.03 1.50 -13.67
C TYR A 297 -9.30 1.92 -14.39
N ARG A 298 -9.18 2.29 -15.66
CA ARG A 298 -10.33 2.23 -16.57
C ARG A 298 -10.69 0.78 -16.79
N TYR A 299 -11.96 0.42 -16.59
CA TYR A 299 -12.37 -0.97 -16.74
C TYR A 299 -12.17 -1.47 -18.18
N LYS A 300 -12.47 -0.63 -19.18
CA LYS A 300 -12.23 -0.94 -20.60
C LYS A 300 -10.78 -1.30 -20.92
N SER A 301 -9.81 -0.73 -20.21
CA SER A 301 -8.39 -0.93 -20.46
C SER A 301 -7.89 -2.26 -19.91
N ILE A 302 -8.55 -2.81 -18.89
CA ILE A 302 -8.16 -4.06 -18.23
C ILE A 302 -9.06 -5.25 -18.57
N LYS A 303 -10.16 -5.03 -19.29
CA LYS A 303 -11.06 -6.09 -19.73
C LYS A 303 -10.30 -7.14 -20.57
N GLY A 304 -10.48 -8.42 -20.24
CA GLY A 304 -9.80 -9.54 -20.89
C GLY A 304 -8.31 -9.68 -20.54
N LYS A 305 -7.75 -8.84 -19.66
CA LYS A 305 -6.37 -8.98 -19.18
C LYS A 305 -6.30 -9.85 -17.91
N ARG A 306 -5.12 -10.40 -17.64
CA ARG A 306 -4.85 -11.25 -16.48
C ARG A 306 -3.53 -10.86 -15.83
N TYR A 307 -3.51 -10.94 -14.50
CA TYR A 307 -2.28 -10.88 -13.73
C TYR A 307 -1.39 -12.06 -14.10
N ARG A 308 -0.08 -11.85 -14.08
CA ARG A 308 0.91 -12.89 -14.32
C ARG A 308 2.22 -12.53 -13.63
N THR A 309 3.02 -13.56 -13.38
CA THR A 309 4.39 -13.44 -12.89
C THR A 309 5.30 -14.29 -13.77
N TYR A 310 6.59 -14.01 -13.74
CA TYR A 310 7.63 -14.75 -14.44
C TYR A 310 8.96 -14.46 -13.74
N PRO A 311 9.97 -15.34 -13.88
CA PRO A 311 11.29 -15.09 -13.34
C PRO A 311 11.97 -13.92 -14.06
N ASP A 312 12.66 -13.07 -13.31
CA ASP A 312 13.55 -12.05 -13.83
C ASP A 312 14.95 -12.63 -14.16
N ALA A 313 15.90 -11.75 -14.50
CA ALA A 313 17.28 -12.14 -14.81
C ALA A 313 18.02 -12.83 -13.65
N PHE A 314 17.54 -12.67 -12.41
CA PHE A 314 18.09 -13.27 -11.20
C PHE A 314 17.25 -14.47 -10.70
N GLN A 315 16.34 -15.00 -11.53
CA GLN A 315 15.42 -16.10 -11.18
C GLN A 315 14.45 -15.77 -10.04
N GLN A 316 14.18 -14.48 -9.82
CA GLN A 316 13.22 -14.02 -8.81
C GLN A 316 11.90 -13.69 -9.48
N ALA A 317 10.79 -13.90 -8.76
CA ALA A 317 9.48 -13.62 -9.31
C ALA A 317 9.32 -12.12 -9.58
N VAL A 318 8.81 -11.75 -10.76
CA VAL A 318 8.35 -10.39 -11.04
C VAL A 318 6.98 -10.17 -10.40
N CYS A 319 6.78 -9.03 -9.73
CA CYS A 319 5.49 -8.68 -9.12
C CYS A 319 4.33 -8.84 -10.12
N GLU A 320 3.21 -9.38 -9.66
CA GLU A 320 2.04 -9.63 -10.49
C GLU A 320 1.44 -8.34 -11.08
N HIS A 321 1.52 -7.22 -10.36
CA HIS A 321 1.10 -5.91 -10.86
C HIS A 321 1.96 -5.46 -12.04
N VAL A 322 3.27 -5.71 -11.99
CA VAL A 322 4.18 -5.40 -13.10
C VAL A 322 3.77 -6.19 -14.34
N GLY A 323 3.52 -7.49 -14.21
CA GLY A 323 3.08 -8.34 -15.32
C GLY A 323 1.71 -7.93 -15.88
N PHE A 324 0.82 -7.40 -15.03
CA PHE A 324 -0.49 -6.87 -15.44
C PHE A 324 -0.36 -5.53 -16.20
N HIS A 325 0.63 -4.71 -15.87
CA HIS A 325 0.82 -3.36 -16.42
C HIS A 325 1.58 -3.30 -17.75
N GLU A 326 2.20 -4.38 -18.22
CA GLU A 326 3.11 -4.35 -19.39
C GLU A 326 2.54 -3.74 -20.68
N THR A 327 1.22 -3.73 -20.83
CA THR A 327 0.53 -3.23 -22.03
C THR A 327 -0.35 -2.02 -21.75
N LEU A 328 -0.18 -1.39 -20.59
CA LEU A 328 -1.02 -0.30 -20.11
C LEU A 328 -0.22 1.00 -19.97
N SER A 329 -0.90 2.12 -20.20
CA SER A 329 -0.42 3.47 -19.93
C SER A 329 -0.65 3.81 -18.45
N ILE A 330 0.39 3.61 -17.63
CA ILE A 330 0.32 3.74 -16.17
C ILE A 330 0.92 5.06 -15.68
N TYR A 331 0.25 5.67 -14.71
CA TYR A 331 0.70 6.88 -14.06
C TYR A 331 0.59 6.78 -12.53
N LEU A 332 1.46 7.50 -11.83
CA LEU A 332 1.36 7.74 -10.39
C LEU A 332 0.77 9.14 -10.17
N ASN A 333 -0.28 9.22 -9.36
CA ASN A 333 -0.80 10.50 -8.87
C ASN A 333 -0.19 10.80 -7.50
N SER A 334 0.76 11.73 -7.47
CA SER A 334 1.47 12.12 -6.26
C SER A 334 0.57 12.71 -5.17
N GLU A 335 -0.65 13.12 -5.53
CA GLU A 335 -1.65 13.68 -4.62
C GLU A 335 -2.65 12.65 -4.11
N MET A 336 -2.73 11.48 -4.75
CA MET A 336 -3.45 10.32 -4.19
C MET A 336 -2.62 9.71 -3.06
N ILE A 337 -2.49 10.46 -1.97
CA ILE A 337 -1.78 10.03 -0.77
C ILE A 337 -2.54 8.88 -0.13
N PHE A 338 -1.92 7.70 -0.16
CA PHE A 338 -2.42 6.50 0.49
C PHE A 338 -1.48 6.16 1.65
N TYR A 339 -1.78 6.74 2.81
CA TYR A 339 -0.90 6.64 3.95
C TYR A 339 -1.08 5.27 4.60
N ILE A 340 0.02 4.56 4.84
CA ILE A 340 0.03 3.22 5.40
C ILE A 340 0.65 3.31 6.79
N ARG A 341 -0.17 3.00 7.80
CA ARG A 341 0.22 2.95 9.19
C ARG A 341 0.88 1.61 9.50
N GLU A 342 0.22 0.53 9.13
CA GLU A 342 0.63 -0.84 9.41
C GLU A 342 0.31 -1.72 8.19
N ASN A 343 1.24 -2.60 7.84
CA ASN A 343 0.99 -3.76 6.99
C ASN A 343 0.73 -4.92 7.96
N ILE A 344 -0.53 -5.31 8.10
CA ILE A 344 -1.00 -6.25 9.13
C ILE A 344 -0.99 -7.64 8.54
#